data_AF-A0AAW6P2S9-F1
#
_entry.id   AF-A0AAW6P2S9-F1
#
_cell.length_a   1.000
_cell.length_b   1.000
_cell.length_c   1.000
_cell.angle_alpha   90.00
_cell.angle_beta   90.00
_cell.angle_gamma   90.00
#
_symmetry.space_group_name_H-M   'P 1'
#
loop_
_entity.id
_entity.type
_entity.pdbx_description
1 polymer ?
#
loop_
_entity_poly.entity_id
_entity_poly.type
_entity_poly.pdbx_seq_one_letter_code
_entity_poly.pdbx_strand_id
1 'polypeptide(L)' 'MSVVKNFRPDELPFEMLQEEAVCFECGSPVAGVAVTYDGYAKGGLIKSIVLHPACAAIVGQRLICDGYPNRREKNQAT' A
#
# COMPACT_ATOMS: atom_id res chain seq x y z
N MET A 1 1.60 0.19 8.55
CA MET A 1 0.22 0.09 8.05
C MET A 1 -0.69 0.62 9.15
N SER A 2 -1.50 1.63 8.84
CA SER A 2 -2.44 2.23 9.78
C SER A 2 -3.83 2.29 9.17
N VAL A 3 -4.86 2.07 9.99
CA VAL A 3 -6.26 2.27 9.58
C VAL A 3 -6.69 3.65 10.06
N VAL A 4 -7.11 4.49 9.12
CA VAL A 4 -7.60 5.84 9.40
C VAL A 4 -9.11 5.91 9.15
N LYS A 5 -9.84 6.46 10.11
CA LYS A 5 -11.28 6.72 10.02
C LYS A 5 -11.45 8.17 9.60
N ASN A 6 -12.29 8.43 8.59
CA ASN A 6 -12.48 9.74 7.97
C ASN A 6 -11.20 10.29 7.33
N PHE A 7 -10.67 9.53 6.36
CA PHE A 7 -9.47 9.83 5.62
C PHE A 7 -9.44 11.28 5.11
N ARG A 8 -8.34 11.95 5.45
CA ARG A 8 -7.99 13.31 5.09
C ARG A 8 -6.52 13.33 4.67
N PRO A 9 -6.21 13.69 3.41
CA PRO A 9 -4.83 13.66 2.92
C PRO A 9 -3.85 14.52 3.72
N ASP A 10 -4.34 15.62 4.28
CA ASP A 10 -3.59 16.59 5.10
C ASP A 10 -3.20 16.06 6.48
N GLU A 11 -3.81 14.97 6.94
CA GLU A 11 -3.52 14.34 8.24
C GLU A 11 -2.50 13.19 8.12
N LEU A 12 -1.95 12.95 6.93
CA LEU A 12 -0.94 11.91 6.71
C LEU A 12 0.43 12.31 7.28
N PRO A 13 1.18 11.36 7.87
CA PRO A 13 2.52 11.64 8.40
C PRO A 13 3.55 11.91 7.30
N PHE A 14 3.31 11.42 6.08
CA PHE A 14 4.17 11.63 4.91
C PHE A 14 3.34 12.03 3.69
N GLU A 15 3.99 12.71 2.74
CA GLU A 15 3.37 13.07 1.47
C GLU A 15 2.89 11.81 0.73
N MET A 16 1.73 11.92 0.09
CA MET A 16 1.23 10.83 -0.74
C MET A 16 2.18 10.55 -1.92
N LEU A 17 2.27 9.27 -2.28
CA LEU A 17 2.88 8.87 -3.55
C LEU A 17 1.94 9.17 -4.72
N GLN A 18 0.63 9.09 -4.50
CA GLN A 18 -0.38 9.48 -5.48
C GLN A 18 -0.59 10.99 -5.48
N GLU A 19 -0.84 11.56 -6.65
CA GLU A 19 -1.17 13.00 -6.81
C GLU A 19 -2.57 13.34 -6.28
N GLU A 20 -3.48 12.35 -6.28
CA GLU A 20 -4.86 12.49 -5.84
C GLU A 20 -5.18 11.54 -4.68
N ALA A 21 -6.25 11.84 -3.95
CA ALA A 21 -6.83 11.02 -2.89
C ALA A 21 -7.55 9.75 -3.42
N VAL A 22 -6.85 8.98 -4.25
CA VAL A 22 -7.35 7.76 -4.91
C VAL A 22 -6.66 6.52 -4.38
N CYS A 23 -7.37 5.40 -4.42
CA CYS A 23 -6.87 4.12 -3.95
C CYS A 23 -5.75 3.62 -4.88
N PHE A 24 -4.60 3.26 -4.31
CA PHE A 24 -3.43 2.81 -5.06
C PHE A 24 -3.69 1.54 -5.89
N GLU A 25 -4.61 0.67 -5.45
CA GLU A 25 -4.93 -0.58 -6.15
C GLU A 25 -5.96 -0.40 -7.27
N CYS A 26 -7.09 0.26 -7.00
CA CYS A 26 -8.23 0.29 -7.91
C CYS A 26 -8.43 1.64 -8.62
N GLY A 27 -7.64 2.67 -8.27
CA GLY A 27 -7.71 4.02 -8.84
C GLY A 27 -8.97 4.81 -8.47
N SER A 28 -9.91 4.22 -7.73
CA SER A 28 -11.14 4.91 -7.32
C SER A 28 -10.92 5.82 -6.11
N PRO A 29 -11.69 6.93 -5.97
CA PRO A 29 -11.57 7.83 -4.82
C PRO A 29 -11.70 7.11 -3.48
N VAL A 30 -10.91 7.56 -2.49
CA VAL A 30 -10.98 7.06 -1.12
C VAL A 30 -11.78 8.04 -0.27
N ALA A 31 -12.90 7.56 0.27
CA ALA A 31 -13.75 8.32 1.17
C ALA A 31 -14.04 7.51 2.44
N GLY A 32 -14.09 8.19 3.60
CA GLY A 32 -14.40 7.54 4.87
C GLY A 32 -13.21 6.76 5.41
N VAL A 33 -13.18 5.43 5.30
CA VAL A 33 -12.12 4.60 5.90
C VAL A 33 -11.04 4.28 4.89
N ALA A 34 -9.78 4.49 5.27
CA ALA A 34 -8.63 4.13 4.46
C ALA A 34 -7.58 3.36 5.26
N VAL A 35 -6.74 2.63 4.52
CA VAL A 35 -5.53 2.01 5.03
C VAL A 35 -4.35 2.72 4.38
N THR A 36 -3.38 3.11 5.20
CA THR A 36 -2.17 3.77 4.73
C THR A 36 -0.96 2.84 4.89
N TYR A 37 -0.06 2.86 3.90
CA TYR A 37 1.24 2.22 3.96
C TYR A 37 2.32 3.22 3.65
N ASP A 38 3.33 3.27 4.51
CA ASP A 38 4.49 4.15 4.33
C ASP A 38 5.64 3.33 3.76
N GLY A 39 6.35 3.89 2.78
CA GLY A 39 7.44 3.22 2.11
C GLY A 39 8.44 4.19 1.50
N TYR A 40 9.61 3.67 1.14
CA TYR A 40 10.64 4.45 0.47
C TYR A 40 10.32 4.61 -1.02
N ALA A 41 10.26 5.86 -1.47
CA ALA A 41 10.21 6.23 -2.86
C ALA A 41 11.64 6.41 -3.44
N LYS A 42 11.72 6.62 -4.76
CA LYS A 42 12.98 6.94 -5.43
C LYS A 42 13.64 8.16 -4.76
N GLY A 43 14.93 8.03 -4.44
CA GLY A 43 15.68 9.09 -3.74
C GLY A 43 15.64 9.00 -2.22
N GLY A 44 15.09 7.91 -1.64
CA GLY A 44 15.17 7.65 -0.20
C GLY A 44 14.17 8.46 0.65
N LEU A 45 13.28 9.20 0.02
CA LEU A 45 12.18 9.89 0.70
C LEU A 45 11.09 8.90 1.08
N ILE A 46 10.51 9.07 2.27
CA ILE A 46 9.35 8.26 2.71
C ILE A 46 8.09 8.91 2.13
N LYS A 47 7.23 8.09 1.52
CA LYS A 47 5.92 8.48 1.02
C LYS A 47 4.85 7.50 1.51
N SER A 48 3.62 7.98 1.60
CA SER A 48 2.46 7.16 1.95
C SER A 48 1.66 6.76 0.71
N ILE A 49 1.19 5.52 0.64
CA ILE A 49 0.11 5.12 -0.26
C ILE A 49 -1.19 4.94 0.53
N VAL A 50 -2.30 5.23 -0.13
CA VAL A 50 -3.65 5.13 0.44
C VAL A 50 -4.46 4.08 -0.29
N LEU A 51 -5.18 3.24 0.47
CA LEU A 51 -5.93 2.09 -0.03
C LEU A 51 -7.31 2.00 0.63
N HIS A 52 -8.31 1.48 -0.08
CA HIS A 52 -9.51 0.97 0.59
C HIS A 52 -9.13 -0.25 1.43
N PRO A 53 -9.83 -0.53 2.55
CA PRO A 53 -9.53 -1.69 3.40
C PRO A 53 -9.50 -3.03 2.66
N ALA A 54 -10.42 -3.24 1.70
CA ALA A 54 -10.44 -4.45 0.89
C ALA A 54 -9.26 -4.53 -0.09
N CYS A 55 -8.87 -3.40 -0.68
CA CYS A 55 -7.74 -3.30 -1.60
C CYS A 55 -6.39 -3.53 -0.90
N ALA A 56 -6.28 -3.11 0.37
CA ALA A 56 -5.07 -3.31 1.16
C ALA A 56 -4.70 -4.80 1.33
N ALA A 57 -5.70 -5.68 1.46
CA ALA A 57 -5.45 -7.12 1.55
C ALA A 57 -4.84 -7.67 0.24
N ILE A 58 -5.31 -7.21 -0.91
CA ILE A 58 -4.82 -7.61 -2.24
C ILE A 58 -3.37 -7.14 -2.42
N VAL A 59 -3.11 -5.86 -2.15
CA VAL A 59 -1.77 -5.27 -2.28
C VAL A 59 -0.78 -5.94 -1.33
N GLY A 60 -1.18 -6.18 -0.08
CA GLY A 60 -0.34 -6.89 0.89
C GLY A 60 0.07 -8.29 0.41
N GLN A 61 -0.86 -9.04 -0.19
CA GLN A 61 -0.56 -10.35 -0.76
C GLN A 61 0.43 -10.27 -1.94
N ARG A 62 0.26 -9.29 -2.84
CA ARG A 62 1.19 -9.07 -3.96
C ARG A 62 2.59 -8.72 -3.46
N LEU A 63 2.71 -7.77 -2.54
CA LEU A 63 4.00 -7.39 -1.95
C LEU A 63 4.72 -8.57 -1.28
N ILE A 64 3.99 -9.44 -0.58
CA ILE A 64 4.56 -10.65 0.02
C ILE A 64 5.04 -11.63 -1.06
N CYS A 65 4.27 -11.82 -2.13
CA CYS A 65 4.64 -12.71 -3.24
C CYS A 65 5.84 -12.17 -4.03
N ASP A 66 5.81 -10.88 -4.38
CA ASP A 66 6.84 -10.23 -5.19
C ASP A 66 8.15 -10.04 -4.41
N GLY A 67 8.06 -9.74 -3.12
CA GLY A 67 9.21 -9.61 -2.23
C GLY A 67 9.86 -10.95 -1.84
N TYR A 68 9.24 -12.07 -2.20
CA TYR A 68 9.77 -13.41 -1.93
C TYR A 68 9.69 -14.29 -3.18
N PRO A 69 10.43 -13.93 -4.26
CA PRO A 69 10.33 -14.59 -5.57
C PRO A 69 10.61 -16.10 -5.51
N ASN A 70 11.40 -16.54 -4.53
CA ASN A 70 11.81 -17.94 -4.36
C ASN A 70 10.94 -18.72 -3.36
N ARG A 71 9.74 -18.24 -3.01
CA ARG A 71 8.83 -18.91 -2.06
C ARG A 71 8.56 -20.37 -2.39
N ARG A 72 8.60 -20.73 -3.68
CA ARG A 72 8.31 -22.07 -4.20
C ARG A 72 9.56 -22.91 -4.51
N GLU A 73 10.77 -22.37 -4.39
CA GLU A 73 12.00 -23.11 -4.75
C GLU A 73 12.34 -24.26 -3.79
N LYS A 74 11.73 -24.32 -2.60
CA LYS A 74 11.98 -25.41 -1.63
C LYS A 74 11.41 -26.78 -2.02
N ASN A 75 10.70 -26.93 -3.13
CA ASN A 75 10.09 -28.21 -3.54
C ASN A 75 10.63 -28.79 -4.87
N GLN A 76 11.80 -28.36 -5.37
CA GLN A 76 12.42 -28.94 -6.58
C GLN A 76 13.76 -29.66 -6.29
N ALA A 77 13.87 -30.29 -5.12
CA ALA A 77 15.01 -31.13 -4.78
C ALA A 77 14.54 -32.46 -4.15
N THR A 78 14.00 -33.34 -5.00
CA THR A 78 13.99 -34.81 -4.83
C THR A 78 13.95 -35.44 -6.20
#